data_AF-A6H5A8-F1
#
_entry.id   AF-A6H5A8-F1
#
_cell.length_a   1.000
_cell.length_b   1.000
_cell.length_c   1.000
_cell.angle_alpha   90.00
_cell.angle_beta   90.00
_cell.angle_gamma   90.00
#
_symmetry.space_group_name_H-M   'P 1'
#
loop_
_entity.id
_entity.type
_entity.pdbx_description
1 polymer ?
#
loop_
_entity_poly.entity_id
_entity_poly.type
_entity_poly.pdbx_seq_one_letter_code
_entity_poly.pdbx_strand_id
1 'polypeptide(L)'
;SVVAAEVRGGGPGVLGTPAGPYLYASDLVETLKKKHASGTYKNLVFYLEACEAGSIFEGLLPEDINIYATTASNAEESSWGTYCPGEYPSPPPEYSTCLGDLYSIAWMEDSDRHNLRTESLHQQYKVVKDRTLSGGYYGSHVMQYGDVGLSKDSLFLYL
;
A
#
# COMPACT_ATOMS: atom_id res chain seq x y z
N SER A 1 10.27 -6.42 9.27
CA SER A 1 9.32 -5.45 9.83
C SER A 1 8.26 -5.13 8.80
N VAL A 2 7.02 -4.88 9.21
CA VAL A 2 5.94 -4.46 8.31
C VAL A 2 5.40 -3.11 8.76
N VAL A 3 5.08 -2.25 7.79
CA VAL A 3 4.36 -1.00 7.97
C VAL A 3 3.20 -1.00 7.01
N ALA A 4 1.98 -0.83 7.53
CA ALA A 4 0.79 -0.59 6.73
C ALA A 4 0.25 0.79 7.10
N ALA A 5 0.05 1.65 6.11
CA ALA A 5 -0.49 2.99 6.29
C ALA A 5 -1.67 3.20 5.35
N GLU A 6 -2.81 3.63 5.93
CA GLU A 6 -4.02 4.03 5.21
C GLU A 6 -4.24 5.52 5.44
N VAL A 7 -4.33 6.27 4.35
CA VAL A 7 -4.37 7.73 4.40
C VAL A 7 -5.55 8.25 3.60
N ARG A 8 -6.46 8.94 4.29
CA ARG A 8 -7.54 9.68 3.64
C ARG A 8 -7.11 11.12 3.38
N GLY A 9 -7.16 11.51 2.11
CA GLY A 9 -6.78 12.84 1.67
C GLY A 9 -5.26 13.01 1.54
N GLY A 10 -4.85 13.94 0.69
CA GLY A 10 -3.47 14.08 0.26
C GLY A 10 -3.44 14.53 -1.19
N GLY A 11 -2.26 14.43 -1.80
CA GLY A 11 -2.05 14.68 -3.22
C GLY A 11 -0.61 14.32 -3.59
N PRO A 12 -0.16 14.67 -4.80
CA PRO A 12 1.18 14.34 -5.24
C PRO A 12 2.26 14.78 -4.24
N GLY A 13 3.01 13.81 -3.71
CA GLY A 13 4.12 14.00 -2.77
C GLY A 13 3.72 14.28 -1.32
N VAL A 14 2.45 14.13 -0.94
CA VAL A 14 1.97 14.46 0.41
C VAL A 14 0.85 13.55 0.91
N LEU A 15 0.99 13.09 2.15
CA LEU A 15 0.01 12.28 2.87
C LEU A 15 -0.73 13.11 3.92
N GLY A 16 -2.07 12.98 3.94
CA GLY A 16 -2.93 13.54 4.97
C GLY A 16 -2.59 13.04 6.37
N THR A 17 -2.78 13.88 7.39
CA THR A 17 -2.76 13.44 8.79
C THR A 17 -4.02 13.98 9.50
N PRO A 18 -4.59 13.25 10.48
CA PRO A 18 -5.84 13.68 11.12
C PRO A 18 -5.72 15.00 11.90
N ALA A 19 -4.54 15.28 12.47
CA ALA A 19 -4.30 16.43 13.33
C ALA A 19 -3.48 17.55 12.64
N GLY A 20 -2.95 17.30 11.44
CA GLY A 20 -1.92 18.14 10.83
C GLY A 20 -0.57 18.08 11.59
N PRO A 21 0.53 18.57 10.99
CA PRO A 21 0.66 18.96 9.58
C PRO A 21 0.64 17.73 8.65
N TYR A 22 0.56 17.96 7.33
CA TYR A 22 0.73 16.89 6.36
C TYR A 22 2.12 16.26 6.42
N LEU A 23 2.21 14.99 6.03
CA LEU A 23 3.48 14.26 5.91
C LEU A 23 3.96 14.31 4.46
N TYR A 24 5.09 14.98 4.23
CA TYR A 24 5.69 15.05 2.90
C TYR A 24 6.47 13.78 2.57
N ALA A 25 6.47 13.41 1.29
CA ALA A 25 7.20 12.26 0.77
C ALA A 25 8.70 12.32 1.09
N SER A 26 9.29 13.52 0.99
CA SER A 26 10.70 13.76 1.34
C SER A 26 11.00 13.39 2.78
N ASP A 27 10.15 13.81 3.72
CA ASP A 27 10.35 13.63 5.16
C ASP A 27 10.19 12.16 5.55
N LEU A 28 9.19 11.48 4.95
CA LEU A 28 8.99 10.05 5.13
C LEU A 28 10.19 9.26 4.62
N VAL A 29 10.63 9.50 3.38
CA VAL A 29 11.75 8.78 2.78
C VAL A 29 13.08 9.09 3.50
N GLU A 30 13.29 10.33 3.95
CA GLU A 30 14.45 10.67 4.77
C GLU A 30 14.45 9.89 6.09
N THR A 31 13.28 9.75 6.72
CA THR A 31 13.11 8.94 7.93
C THR A 31 13.42 7.48 7.67
N LEU A 32 12.98 6.91 6.54
CA LEU A 32 13.30 5.54 6.14
C LEU A 32 14.82 5.34 5.92
N LYS A 33 15.49 6.32 5.28
CA LYS A 33 16.96 6.33 5.11
C LYS A 33 17.68 6.38 6.47
N LYS A 34 17.25 7.24 7.39
CA LYS A 34 17.78 7.29 8.76
C LYS A 34 17.57 5.98 9.51
N LYS A 35 16.39 5.37 9.35
CA LYS A 35 16.07 4.07 9.95
C LYS A 35 16.99 2.98 9.40
N HIS A 36 17.28 2.96 8.10
CA HIS A 36 18.26 2.06 7.50
C HIS A 36 19.65 2.26 8.09
N ALA A 37 20.13 3.51 8.12
CA ALA A 37 21.45 3.86 8.65
C ALA A 37 21.64 3.46 10.12
N SER A 38 20.54 3.39 10.90
CA SER A 38 20.58 2.90 12.28
C SER A 38 20.75 1.38 12.41
N GLY A 39 20.59 0.61 11.33
CA GLY A 39 20.72 -0.85 11.35
C GLY A 39 19.66 -1.58 12.19
N THR A 40 18.52 -0.94 12.46
CA THR A 40 17.50 -1.45 13.40
C THR A 40 16.43 -2.34 12.76
N TYR A 41 16.61 -2.75 11.51
CA TYR A 41 15.80 -3.79 10.85
C TYR A 41 16.67 -4.56 9.85
N LYS A 42 16.25 -5.80 9.55
CA LYS A 42 16.86 -6.59 8.47
C LYS A 42 16.25 -6.20 7.12
N ASN A 43 14.95 -6.45 6.98
CA ASN A 43 14.13 -6.09 5.82
C ASN A 43 12.84 -5.40 6.31
N LEU A 44 12.32 -4.46 5.53
CA LEU A 44 11.07 -3.75 5.81
C LEU A 44 10.13 -3.81 4.61
N VAL A 45 8.87 -4.16 4.85
CA VAL A 45 7.79 -4.09 3.85
C VAL A 45 6.86 -2.94 4.19
N PHE A 46 6.51 -2.14 3.19
CA PHE A 46 5.63 -0.98 3.33
C PHE A 46 4.42 -1.12 2.40
N TYR A 47 3.22 -1.21 2.97
CA TYR A 47 1.96 -1.13 2.22
C TYR A 47 1.36 0.26 2.40
N LEU A 48 1.12 0.99 1.30
CA LEU A 48 0.57 2.34 1.34
C LEU A 48 -0.75 2.44 0.55
N GLU A 49 -1.83 2.71 1.27
CA GLU A 49 -3.15 3.05 0.73
C GLU A 49 -3.35 4.56 0.77
N ALA A 50 -3.36 5.20 -0.40
CA ALA A 50 -3.63 6.63 -0.59
C ALA A 50 -3.90 6.93 -2.07
N CYS A 51 -4.53 8.07 -2.37
CA CYS A 51 -4.51 8.64 -3.71
C CYS A 51 -3.10 9.12 -4.08
N GLU A 52 -2.75 9.01 -5.36
CA GLU A 52 -1.44 9.35 -5.92
C GLU A 52 -0.27 8.72 -5.13
N ALA A 53 -0.49 7.55 -4.52
CA ALA A 53 0.43 6.96 -3.54
C ALA A 53 1.82 6.66 -4.13
N GLY A 54 1.91 6.39 -5.44
CA GLY A 54 3.18 6.20 -6.13
C GLY A 54 4.11 7.41 -6.00
N SER A 55 3.55 8.62 -5.93
CA SER A 55 4.32 9.88 -5.80
C SER A 55 5.10 10.00 -4.49
N ILE A 56 4.79 9.17 -3.50
CA ILE A 56 5.49 9.15 -2.21
C ILE A 56 6.87 8.50 -2.33
N PHE A 57 7.03 7.54 -3.26
CA PHE A 57 8.26 6.77 -3.40
C PHE A 57 8.96 6.99 -4.74
N GLU A 58 8.23 7.33 -5.80
CA GLU A 58 8.77 7.52 -7.14
C GLU A 58 9.89 8.57 -7.17
N GLY A 59 11.08 8.15 -7.59
CA GLY A 59 12.28 8.99 -7.62
C GLY A 59 12.89 9.33 -6.25
N LEU A 60 12.31 8.87 -5.14
CA LEU A 60 12.75 9.21 -3.78
C LEU A 60 13.30 8.00 -3.00
N LEU A 61 12.59 6.87 -3.04
CA LEU A 61 12.93 5.65 -2.29
C LEU A 61 14.07 4.89 -3.00
N PRO A 62 15.24 4.74 -2.36
CA PRO A 62 16.35 4.01 -2.97
C PRO A 62 16.15 2.50 -2.89
N GLU A 63 16.79 1.77 -3.80
CA GLU A 63 16.64 0.31 -3.95
C GLU A 63 17.59 -0.50 -3.06
N ASP A 64 18.57 0.14 -2.40
CA ASP A 64 19.67 -0.51 -1.67
C ASP A 64 19.53 -0.42 -0.13
N ILE A 65 18.33 -0.12 0.36
CA ILE A 65 18.07 0.04 1.80
C ILE A 65 17.25 -1.09 2.43
N ASN A 66 17.04 -2.22 1.74
CA ASN A 66 16.25 -3.36 2.20
C ASN A 66 14.79 -2.97 2.57
N ILE A 67 14.20 -2.05 1.81
CA ILE A 67 12.79 -1.67 1.93
C ILE A 67 12.08 -2.04 0.63
N TYR A 68 11.01 -2.82 0.74
CA TYR A 68 10.08 -3.11 -0.34
C TYR A 68 8.76 -2.38 -0.08
N ALA A 69 8.36 -1.50 -0.98
CA ALA A 69 7.12 -0.75 -0.84
C ALA A 69 6.13 -1.10 -1.96
N THR A 70 4.85 -1.17 -1.62
CA THR A 70 3.74 -1.29 -2.57
C THR A 70 2.71 -0.20 -2.29
N THR A 71 2.11 0.32 -3.37
CA THR A 71 1.16 1.43 -3.30
C THR A 71 -0.14 1.07 -4.00
N ALA A 72 -1.26 1.56 -3.47
CA ALA A 72 -2.58 1.32 -4.04
C ALA A 72 -2.77 1.89 -5.45
N SER A 73 -2.09 2.99 -5.76
CA SER A 73 -2.13 3.66 -7.06
C SER A 73 -0.74 4.13 -7.51
N ASN A 74 -0.64 4.57 -8.77
CA ASN A 74 0.55 5.25 -9.27
C ASN A 74 0.61 6.72 -8.77
N ALA A 75 1.52 7.54 -9.33
CA ALA A 75 1.70 8.92 -8.89
C ALA A 75 0.62 9.90 -9.37
N GLU A 76 -0.31 9.47 -10.23
CA GLU A 76 -1.30 10.33 -10.90
C GLU A 76 -2.75 9.87 -10.70
N GLU A 77 -2.94 8.63 -10.24
CA GLU A 77 -4.24 8.00 -10.05
C GLU A 77 -4.70 8.04 -8.59
N SER A 78 -6.02 8.14 -8.43
CA SER A 78 -6.66 7.97 -7.13
C SER A 78 -6.68 6.50 -6.69
N SER A 79 -6.76 6.28 -5.39
CA SER A 79 -7.17 4.99 -4.80
C SER A 79 -8.69 4.93 -4.68
N TRP A 80 -9.22 3.75 -4.37
CA TRP A 80 -10.66 3.51 -4.40
C TRP A 80 -11.14 2.84 -3.13
N GLY A 81 -12.24 3.36 -2.58
CA GLY A 81 -13.04 2.68 -1.57
C GLY A 81 -13.65 1.39 -2.11
N THR A 82 -13.97 0.45 -1.23
CA THR A 82 -14.75 -0.74 -1.54
C THR A 82 -15.80 -1.00 -0.46
N TYR A 83 -16.76 -1.86 -0.78
CA TYR A 83 -17.93 -2.12 0.08
C TYR A 83 -18.66 -0.82 0.42
N CYS A 84 -18.95 -0.03 -0.62
CA CYS A 84 -19.62 1.27 -0.52
C CYS A 84 -21.14 1.15 -0.71
N PRO A 85 -21.95 2.01 -0.06
CA PRO A 85 -23.40 2.05 -0.28
C PRO A 85 -23.73 2.35 -1.75
N GLY A 86 -24.56 1.52 -2.37
CA GLY A 86 -24.94 1.65 -3.79
C GLY A 86 -24.02 0.91 -4.76
N GLU A 87 -22.92 0.32 -4.30
CA GLU A 87 -22.03 -0.54 -5.10
C GLU A 87 -22.22 -2.01 -4.72
N TYR A 88 -21.83 -2.95 -5.58
CA TYR A 88 -21.84 -4.38 -5.26
C TYR A 88 -20.42 -4.93 -5.11
N PRO A 89 -20.10 -5.67 -4.04
CA PRO A 89 -20.98 -5.97 -2.89
C PRO A 89 -21.14 -4.76 -1.95
N SER A 90 -22.38 -4.45 -1.58
CA SER A 90 -22.73 -3.31 -0.72
C SER A 90 -22.60 -3.66 0.77
N PRO A 91 -22.36 -2.67 1.64
CA PRO A 91 -22.45 -2.88 3.07
C PRO A 91 -23.92 -3.07 3.51
N PRO A 92 -24.18 -3.56 4.74
CA PRO A 92 -25.51 -3.58 5.31
C PRO A 92 -26.18 -2.19 5.29
N PRO A 93 -27.52 -2.09 5.14
CA PRO A 93 -28.22 -0.81 4.92
C PRO A 93 -28.04 0.24 6.03
N GLU A 94 -27.66 -0.16 7.23
CA GLU A 94 -27.36 0.73 8.35
C GLU A 94 -26.07 1.55 8.16
N TYR A 95 -25.18 1.14 7.25
CA TYR A 95 -23.94 1.86 6.95
C TYR A 95 -24.12 2.79 5.75
N SER A 96 -23.88 4.08 5.97
CA SER A 96 -23.90 5.11 4.93
C SER A 96 -22.50 5.53 4.46
N THR A 97 -21.49 4.67 4.65
CA THR A 97 -20.08 4.90 4.31
C THR A 97 -19.45 3.62 3.75
N CYS A 98 -18.37 3.74 2.99
CA CYS A 98 -17.57 2.59 2.58
C CYS A 98 -16.93 1.91 3.81
N LEU A 99 -16.85 0.58 3.78
CA LEU A 99 -16.30 -0.22 4.90
C LEU A 99 -14.79 -0.48 4.79
N GLY A 100 -14.19 -0.24 3.63
CA GLY A 100 -12.74 -0.33 3.47
C GLY A 100 -12.29 0.27 2.15
N ASP A 101 -11.00 0.12 1.87
CA ASP A 101 -10.38 0.53 0.62
C ASP A 101 -9.95 -0.70 -0.18
N LEU A 102 -10.08 -0.62 -1.51
CA LEU A 102 -9.97 -1.76 -2.41
C LEU A 102 -8.60 -2.44 -2.32
N TYR A 103 -7.51 -1.66 -2.30
CA TYR A 103 -6.17 -2.21 -2.17
C TYR A 103 -5.94 -2.78 -0.77
N SER A 104 -6.33 -2.05 0.28
CA SER A 104 -6.23 -2.54 1.67
C SER A 104 -6.95 -3.86 1.89
N ILE A 105 -8.22 -3.94 1.48
CA ILE A 105 -9.04 -5.15 1.59
C ILE A 105 -8.47 -6.28 0.71
N ALA A 106 -7.93 -5.95 -0.47
CA ALA A 106 -7.36 -6.96 -1.36
C ALA A 106 -6.23 -7.75 -0.71
N TRP A 107 -5.23 -7.08 -0.10
CA TRP A 107 -4.09 -7.79 0.50
C TRP A 107 -4.44 -8.44 1.84
N MET A 108 -5.33 -7.84 2.63
CA MET A 108 -5.76 -8.40 3.92
C MET A 108 -6.59 -9.68 3.73
N GLU A 109 -7.60 -9.67 2.85
CA GLU A 109 -8.43 -10.86 2.62
C GLU A 109 -7.66 -11.99 1.93
N ASP A 110 -6.68 -11.65 1.10
CA ASP A 110 -5.77 -12.62 0.51
C ASP A 110 -4.92 -13.30 1.60
N SER A 111 -4.33 -12.49 2.49
CA SER A 111 -3.53 -12.98 3.63
C SER A 111 -4.33 -13.87 4.59
N ASP A 112 -5.62 -13.57 4.81
CA ASP A 112 -6.50 -14.37 5.68
C ASP A 112 -6.89 -15.73 5.06
N ARG A 113 -6.92 -15.84 3.74
CA ARG A 113 -7.36 -17.05 3.03
C ARG A 113 -6.21 -18.00 2.71
N HIS A 114 -5.00 -17.49 2.54
CA HIS A 114 -3.86 -18.27 2.09
C HIS A 114 -2.86 -18.59 3.20
N ASN A 115 -2.04 -19.62 2.96
CA ASN A 115 -0.94 -19.94 3.87
C ASN A 115 0.24 -19.02 3.59
N LEU A 116 0.47 -18.06 4.48
CA LEU A 116 1.54 -17.06 4.39
C LEU A 116 2.95 -17.65 4.26
N ARG A 117 3.17 -18.91 4.66
CA ARG A 117 4.46 -19.60 4.52
C ARG A 117 4.74 -20.08 3.09
N THR A 118 3.71 -20.22 2.28
CA THR A 118 3.81 -20.68 0.89
C THR A 118 3.67 -19.56 -0.12
N GLU A 119 3.03 -18.46 0.29
CA GLU A 119 2.86 -17.29 -0.54
C GLU A 119 3.99 -16.28 -0.33
N SER A 120 4.51 -15.75 -1.44
CA SER A 120 5.50 -14.68 -1.45
C SER A 120 4.86 -13.30 -1.58
N LEU A 121 5.58 -12.26 -1.15
CA LEU A 121 5.20 -10.86 -1.35
C LEU A 121 4.86 -10.56 -2.83
N HIS A 122 5.62 -11.11 -3.77
CA HIS A 122 5.38 -10.95 -5.22
C HIS A 122 4.09 -11.63 -5.70
N GLN A 123 3.73 -12.78 -5.12
CA GLN A 123 2.48 -13.46 -5.46
C GLN A 123 1.30 -12.61 -4.99
N GLN A 124 1.33 -12.17 -3.73
CA GLN A 124 0.33 -11.25 -3.21
C GLN A 124 0.26 -9.95 -4.00
N TYR A 125 1.41 -9.33 -4.35
CA TYR A 125 1.44 -8.13 -5.19
C TYR A 125 0.67 -8.32 -6.49
N LYS A 126 0.80 -9.48 -7.16
CA LYS A 126 0.04 -9.77 -8.38
C LYS A 126 -1.45 -9.93 -8.12
N VAL A 127 -1.82 -10.69 -7.09
CA VAL A 127 -3.23 -10.90 -6.73
C VAL A 127 -3.90 -9.56 -6.42
N VAL A 128 -3.23 -8.73 -5.62
CA VAL A 128 -3.69 -7.40 -5.23
C VAL A 128 -3.75 -6.48 -6.45
N LYS A 129 -2.72 -6.48 -7.30
CA LYS A 129 -2.72 -5.70 -8.54
C LYS A 129 -3.88 -6.06 -9.45
N ASP A 130 -4.14 -7.34 -9.65
CA ASP A 130 -5.23 -7.80 -10.53
C ASP A 130 -6.61 -7.47 -9.93
N ARG A 131 -6.77 -7.54 -8.60
CA ARG A 131 -8.04 -7.18 -7.93
C ARG A 131 -8.28 -5.67 -7.91
N THR A 132 -7.24 -4.87 -7.70
CA THR A 132 -7.32 -3.41 -7.65
C THR A 132 -7.46 -2.80 -9.05
N LEU A 133 -6.97 -3.50 -10.09
CA LEU A 133 -7.20 -3.17 -11.48
C LEU A 133 -8.63 -3.55 -11.89
N SER A 134 -9.62 -2.79 -11.41
CA SER A 134 -10.99 -2.91 -11.88
C SER A 134 -11.08 -2.43 -13.34
N GLY A 135 -11.78 -3.19 -14.17
CA GLY A 135 -11.84 -2.94 -15.61
C GLY A 135 -12.54 -1.61 -15.94
N GLY A 136 -11.93 -0.80 -16.82
CA GLY A 136 -12.58 0.34 -17.49
C GLY A 136 -12.34 1.69 -16.80
N TYR A 137 -13.24 2.09 -15.89
CA TYR A 137 -13.35 3.46 -15.34
C TYR A 137 -13.11 3.57 -13.82
N TYR A 138 -13.00 2.43 -13.12
CA TYR A 138 -12.81 2.33 -11.67
C TYR A 138 -11.63 1.41 -11.41
N GLY A 139 -10.75 1.75 -10.47
CA GLY A 139 -9.55 0.97 -10.17
C GLY A 139 -8.26 1.77 -10.37
N SER A 140 -7.16 1.21 -9.91
CA SER A 140 -5.86 1.87 -9.91
C SER A 140 -4.72 0.88 -10.13
N HIS A 141 -3.61 1.39 -10.63
CA HIS A 141 -2.43 0.58 -10.87
C HIS A 141 -1.61 0.45 -9.59
N VAL A 142 -1.60 -0.76 -9.02
CA VAL A 142 -0.73 -1.07 -7.87
C VAL A 142 0.72 -1.06 -8.32
N MET A 143 1.53 -0.22 -7.68
CA MET A 143 2.94 -0.05 -7.98
C MET A 143 3.81 -0.66 -6.91
N GLN A 144 5.08 -0.91 -7.24
CA GLN A 144 6.09 -1.40 -6.30
C GLN A 144 7.40 -0.62 -6.45
N TYR A 145 8.08 -0.37 -5.34
CA TYR A 145 9.27 0.47 -5.24
C TYR A 145 10.29 -0.10 -4.26
N GLY A 146 11.53 0.40 -4.33
CA GLY A 146 12.62 0.00 -3.46
C GLY A 146 13.25 -1.34 -3.87
N ASP A 147 13.67 -2.14 -2.89
CA ASP A 147 14.30 -3.43 -3.14
C ASP A 147 13.26 -4.49 -3.54
N VAL A 148 12.95 -4.54 -4.84
CA VAL A 148 12.04 -5.54 -5.42
C VAL A 148 12.58 -6.97 -5.26
N GLY A 149 13.87 -7.15 -4.98
CA GLY A 149 14.46 -8.46 -4.67
C GLY A 149 13.80 -9.12 -3.46
N LEU A 150 13.38 -8.33 -2.46
CA LEU A 150 12.69 -8.79 -1.27
C LEU A 150 11.30 -9.37 -1.56
N SER A 151 10.70 -9.07 -2.70
CA SER A 151 9.36 -9.59 -3.07
C SER A 151 9.33 -11.14 -3.19
N LYS A 152 10.50 -11.78 -3.23
CA LYS A 152 10.63 -13.25 -3.22
C LYS A 152 10.46 -13.86 -1.83
N ASP A 153 10.56 -13.05 -0.78
CA ASP A 153 10.36 -13.51 0.58
C ASP A 153 8.91 -13.96 0.79
N SER A 154 8.74 -14.97 1.65
CA SER A 154 7.43 -15.43 2.11
C SER A 154 6.77 -14.38 2.99
N LEU A 155 5.45 -14.21 2.85
CA LEU A 155 4.64 -13.29 3.66
C LEU A 155 4.81 -13.55 5.16
N PHE A 156 4.99 -14.81 5.56
CA PHE A 156 5.18 -15.23 6.96
C PHE A 156 6.35 -14.54 7.69
N LEU A 157 7.31 -13.96 6.96
CA LEU A 157 8.40 -13.20 7.58
C LEU A 157 7.97 -11.81 8.06
N TYR A 158 6.80 -11.35 7.65
CA TYR A 158 6.31 -9.98 7.85
C TYR A 158 4.91 -9.93 8.48
N LEU A 159 4.07 -10.94 8.23
CA LEU A 159 2.69 -11.10 8.71
C LEU A 159 2.56 -12.45 9.44
#